data_AF-A0ABD4A3I0-F1
#
_entry.id   AF-A0ABD4A3I0-F1
#
_cell.length_a   1.000
_cell.length_b   1.000
_cell.length_c   1.000
_cell.angle_alpha   90.00
_cell.angle_beta   90.00
_cell.angle_gamma   90.00
#
_symmetry.space_group_name_H-M   'P 1'
#
loop_
_entity.id
_entity.type
_entity.pdbx_description
1 polymer ?
#
loop_
_entity_poly.entity_id
_entity_poly.type
_entity_poly.pdbx_seq_one_letter_code
_entity_poly.pdbx_strand_id
1 'polypeptide(L)' 'MTGLLSGIVDLFEEGAASGKSVLEMTGNDVAAFCVDLIKDSKTYADIYLESVNQDVHKAMKKVTDKK' A
#
# COMPACT_ATOMS: atom_id res chain seq x y z
N MET A 1 -2.83 -1.68 9.97
CA MET A 1 -2.74 -0.27 9.51
C MET A 1 -2.16 0.66 10.58
N THR A 2 -2.48 0.47 11.87
CA THR A 2 -1.85 1.22 12.98
C THR A 2 -0.33 1.02 13.08
N GLY A 3 0.17 -0.19 12.81
CA GLY A 3 1.61 -0.48 12.83
C GLY A 3 2.42 0.27 11.75
N LEU A 4 1.80 0.58 10.61
CA LEU A 4 2.47 1.36 9.55
C LEU A 4 2.72 2.79 10.02
N LEU A 5 1.68 3.43 10.57
CA LEU A 5 1.78 4.80 11.06
C LEU A 5 2.69 4.89 12.28
N SER A 6 2.66 3.88 13.16
CA SER A 6 3.61 3.78 14.28
C SER A 6 5.06 3.72 13.77
N GLY A 7 5.36 2.88 12.76
CA GLY A 7 6.70 2.80 12.20
C GLY A 7 7.18 4.09 11.53
N ILE A 8 6.28 4.90 10.95
CA ILE A 8 6.63 6.24 10.45
C ILE A 8 6.97 7.18 11.60
N VAL A 9 6.21 7.14 12.69
CA VAL A 9 6.48 7.96 13.87
C VAL A 9 7.84 7.59 14.45
N ASP A 10 8.13 6.30 14.64
CA ASP A 10 9.41 5.83 15.14
C ASP A 10 10.57 6.29 14.25
N LEU A 11 10.43 6.18 12.92
CA LEU A 11 11.43 6.66 11.95
C LEU A 11 11.72 8.16 12.10
N PHE A 12 10.69 8.98 12.30
CA PHE A 12 10.84 10.42 12.44
C PHE A 12 11.36 10.83 13.82
N GLU A 13 11.03 10.09 14.88
CA GLU A 13 11.61 10.28 16.20
C GLU A 13 13.13 10.01 16.17
N GLU A 14 13.56 8.93 15.53
CA GLU A 14 14.98 8.62 15.31
C GLU A 14 15.69 9.66 14.44
N GLY A 15 15.03 10.12 13.38
CA GLY A 15 15.53 11.18 12.51
C GLY A 15 15.74 12.50 13.26
N ALA A 16 14.76 12.90 14.06
CA ALA A 16 14.80 14.10 14.89
C ALA A 16 15.90 14.01 15.97
N ALA A 17 16.02 12.86 16.64
CA ALA A 17 17.09 12.60 17.62
C ALA A 17 18.50 12.67 16.98
N SER A 18 18.60 12.31 15.69
CA SER A 18 19.83 12.40 14.90
C SER A 18 20.08 13.77 14.27
N GLY A 19 19.20 14.76 14.50
CA GLY A 19 19.30 16.10 13.93
C GLY A 19 19.04 16.18 12.42
N LYS A 20 18.39 15.16 11.84
CA LYS A 20 18.10 15.07 10.41
C LYS A 20 16.72 15.64 10.10
N SER A 21 16.60 16.28 8.96
CA SER A 21 15.33 16.77 8.43
C SER A 21 14.48 15.63 7.85
N VAL A 22 13.17 15.88 7.71
CA VAL A 22 12.22 14.89 7.18
C VAL A 22 12.62 14.43 5.76
N LEU A 23 13.09 15.33 4.91
CA LEU A 23 13.50 15.00 3.54
C LEU A 23 14.78 14.15 3.48
N GLU A 24 15.61 14.17 4.53
CA GLU A 24 16.75 13.25 4.64
C GLU A 24 16.30 11.83 5.02
N MET A 25 15.11 11.68 5.63
CA MET A 25 14.54 10.39 6.02
C MET A 25 13.66 9.79 4.92
N THR A 26 12.84 10.61 4.28
CA THR A 26 11.90 10.20 3.24
C THR A 26 12.50 10.28 1.84
N GLY A 27 13.60 11.01 1.65
CA GLY A 27 14.02 11.49 0.34
C GLY A 27 13.18 12.67 -0.16
N ASN A 28 13.59 13.23 -1.29
CA ASN A 28 12.94 14.39 -1.92
C ASN A 28 11.63 14.01 -2.63
N ASP A 29 11.48 12.73 -3.01
CA ASP A 29 10.23 12.17 -3.53
C ASP A 29 9.50 11.41 -2.43
N VAL A 30 8.75 12.16 -1.63
CA VAL A 30 7.97 11.60 -0.51
C VAL A 30 6.87 10.66 -1.00
N ALA A 31 6.37 10.85 -2.25
CA ALA A 31 5.35 9.97 -2.81
C ALA A 31 5.95 8.59 -3.13
N ALA A 32 7.13 8.54 -3.73
CA ALA A 32 7.85 7.29 -3.96
C ALA A 32 8.14 6.54 -2.65
N PHE A 33 8.58 7.26 -1.61
CA PHE A 33 8.75 6.69 -0.27
C PHE A 33 7.47 6.08 0.28
N CYS A 34 6.34 6.79 0.18
CA CYS A 34 5.05 6.28 0.63
C CYS A 34 4.58 5.05 -0.17
N VAL A 35 4.84 5.01 -1.48
CA VAL A 35 4.56 3.83 -2.32
C VAL A 35 5.38 2.63 -1.88
N ASP A 36 6.68 2.82 -1.67
CA ASP A 36 7.57 1.76 -1.20
C ASP A 36 7.21 1.28 0.22
N LEU A 37 6.70 2.18 1.06
CA LEU A 37 6.28 1.87 2.42
C LEU A 37 5.05 0.95 2.47
N ILE A 38 4.14 1.06 1.50
CA ILE A 38 2.90 0.26 1.44
C ILE A 38 2.97 -0.93 0.47
N LYS A 39 4.09 -1.12 -0.24
CA LYS A 39 4.21 -2.08 -1.34
C LYS A 39 3.82 -3.53 -0.99
N ASP A 40 4.10 -3.96 0.25
CA ASP A 40 3.84 -5.31 0.73
C ASP A 40 2.51 -5.42 1.50
N SER A 41 1.75 -4.33 1.59
CA SER A 41 0.46 -4.27 2.27
C SER A 41 -0.68 -4.34 1.26
N LYS A 42 -1.72 -5.14 1.55
CA LYS A 42 -2.97 -5.09 0.76
C LYS A 42 -3.56 -3.68 0.84
N THR A 43 -3.60 -3.01 -0.30
CA THR A 43 -4.22 -1.71 -0.45
C THR A 43 -5.71 -1.86 -0.77
N TYR A 44 -6.46 -0.76 -0.66
CA TYR A 44 -7.84 -0.73 -1.10
C TYR A 44 -7.97 -1.05 -2.61
N ALA A 45 -7.00 -0.62 -3.42
CA ALA A 45 -6.96 -0.92 -4.84
C ALA A 45 -6.82 -2.42 -5.10
N ASP A 46 -5.99 -3.13 -4.32
CA ASP A 46 -5.83 -4.58 -4.44
C ASP A 46 -7.12 -5.32 -4.13
N ILE A 47 -7.82 -4.90 -3.07
CA ILE A 47 -9.11 -5.47 -2.66
C ILE A 47 -10.16 -5.27 -3.75
N TYR A 48 -10.22 -4.06 -4.32
CA TYR A 48 -11.13 -3.76 -5.41
C TYR A 48 -10.83 -4.59 -6.66
N LEU A 49 -9.56 -4.68 -7.06
CA LEU A 49 -9.11 -5.49 -8.19
C LEU A 49 -9.47 -6.97 -7.99
N GLU A 50 -9.26 -7.50 -6.78
CA GLU A 50 -9.62 -8.87 -6.41
C GLU A 50 -11.14 -9.10 -6.55
N SER A 51 -11.97 -8.16 -6.07
CA SER A 51 -13.43 -8.23 -6.21
C SER A 51 -13.87 -8.23 -7.68
N VAL A 52 -13.33 -7.32 -8.49
CA VAL A 52 -13.65 -7.24 -9.91
C VAL A 52 -13.24 -8.52 -10.64
N ASN A 53 -12.04 -9.04 -10.36
CA ASN A 53 -11.57 -10.29 -10.94
C ASN A 53 -12.47 -11.48 -10.57
N GLN A 54 -12.93 -11.56 -9.32
CA GLN A 54 -13.88 -12.58 -8.89
C GLN A 54 -15.22 -12.49 -9.64
N ASP A 55 -15.73 -11.28 -9.86
CA ASP A 55 -17.01 -11.09 -10.55
C ASP A 55 -16.92 -11.39 -12.05
N VAL A 56 -15.83 -11.00 -12.71
CA VAL A 56 -15.53 -11.40 -14.09
C VAL A 56 -15.46 -12.93 -14.19
N HIS A 57 -14.73 -13.58 -13.30
CA HIS A 57 -14.62 -15.04 -13.31
C HIS A 57 -15.98 -15.75 -13.12
N LYS A 58 -16.81 -15.27 -12.19
CA LYS A 58 -18.19 -15.78 -12.00
C LYS A 58 -19.04 -15.60 -13.26
N ALA A 59 -18.95 -14.45 -13.92
CA ALA A 59 -19.68 -14.18 -15.15
C ALA A 59 -19.25 -15.12 -16.27
N MET A 60 -17.94 -15.30 -16.46
CA MET A 60 -17.37 -16.22 -17.45
C MET A 60 -17.83 -17.67 -17.22
N LYS A 61 -17.81 -18.15 -15.98
CA LYS A 61 -18.27 -19.50 -15.64
C LYS A 61 -19.74 -19.73 -16.02
N LYS A 62 -20.64 -18.78 -15.72
CA LYS A 62 -22.06 -18.86 -16.09
C LYS A 62 -22.30 -18.94 -17.59
N VAL A 63 -21.43 -18.33 -18.40
CA VAL A 63 -21.53 -18.36 -19.87
C VAL A 63 -21.10 -19.73 -20.40
N THR A 64 -20.04 -20.32 -19.83
CA THR A 64 -19.56 -21.66 -20.21
C THR A 64 -20.54 -22.76 -19.80
N ASP A 65 -21.15 -22.65 -18.61
CA ASP A 65 -22.10 -23.65 -18.10
C ASP A 65 -23.48 -23.60 -18.80
N LYS A 66 -23.76 -22.54 -19.59
CA LYS A 66 -25.01 -22.38 -20.37
C LYS A 66 -24.94 -22.91 -21.80
N LYS A 67 -23.82 -23.51 -22.19
CA LYS A 67 -23.56 -24.03 -23.54
C LYS A 67 -23.55 -25.55 -23.53
#